data_AF-A0A9Q9ELN7-F1
#
_entry.id   AF-A0A9Q9ELN7-F1
#
_cell.length_a   1.000
_cell.length_b   1.000
_cell.length_c   1.000
_cell.angle_alpha   90.00
_cell.angle_beta   90.00
_cell.angle_gamma   90.00
#
_symmetry.space_group_name_H-M   'P 1'
#
loop_
_entity.id
_entity.type
_entity.pdbx_description
1 polymer ?
#
loop_
_entity_poly.entity_id
_entity_poly.type
_entity_poly.pdbx_seq_one_letter_code
_entity_poly.pdbx_strand_id
1 'polypeptide(L)'
;MPAPNGPYGVLVSWNEQNAADMEMPVPIVMQMPLLWGGLSDSKLWDPLPLTARLGFSLRYMRFEPAAFEFLPMPRFANQTLRLLSINVETASKTFGKPQVDADFDMILALADGKDLETKHVEVIEQFLRTELRPGDSIDEDENIDDAEEEVVDSPPESSARGDVNSDIMAEAQIEEIVARITPEKLAAFFEEYKTKNALASSEWGNVDNPIQPIACEACRKPEAEKGALMVCSACKVVKYCDKECQKQGCEAHKTICKAMRPRNKVFQARRFPSPSEAGAATYVDRYGSGEVQVLLRRSSSLAMP
;
A
#
# COMPACT_ATOMS: atom_id res chain seq x y z
N MET A 1 10.48 -7.85 27.27
CA MET A 1 11.23 -8.70 26.32
C MET A 1 10.54 -8.55 24.97
N PRO A 2 11.25 -8.41 23.85
CA PRO A 2 10.60 -8.41 22.53
C PRO A 2 9.83 -9.73 22.37
N ALA A 3 8.64 -9.67 21.78
CA ALA A 3 7.87 -10.87 21.49
C ALA A 3 8.77 -11.86 20.71
N PRO A 4 8.77 -13.16 21.06
CA PRO A 4 9.62 -14.15 20.40
C PRO A 4 9.38 -14.22 18.87
N ASN A 5 8.25 -13.70 18.40
CA ASN A 5 7.74 -13.88 17.05
C ASN A 5 8.05 -12.73 16.07
N GLY A 6 8.73 -11.67 16.51
CA GLY A 6 8.94 -10.48 15.69
C GLY A 6 7.70 -9.62 15.47
N PRO A 7 7.78 -8.60 14.60
CA PRO A 7 6.69 -7.66 14.44
C PRO A 7 5.54 -8.29 13.71
N TYR A 8 4.34 -7.77 13.91
CA TYR A 8 3.16 -8.18 13.18
C TYR A 8 2.94 -7.28 11.95
N GLY A 9 2.55 -7.90 10.85
CA GLY A 9 2.01 -7.24 9.67
C GLY A 9 0.53 -7.57 9.49
N VAL A 10 -0.04 -7.08 8.40
CA VAL A 10 -1.46 -7.31 8.06
C VAL A 10 -1.55 -7.92 6.68
N LEU A 11 -2.09 -9.13 6.57
CA LEU A 11 -2.49 -9.72 5.29
C LEU A 11 -3.81 -9.05 4.85
N VAL A 12 -3.84 -8.63 3.59
CA VAL A 12 -5.03 -8.09 2.93
C VAL A 12 -5.28 -8.90 1.67
N SER A 13 -6.43 -9.58 1.63
CA SER A 13 -6.90 -10.37 0.48
C SER A 13 -8.25 -9.89 -0.01
N TRP A 14 -8.36 -9.67 -1.32
CA TRP A 14 -9.62 -9.34 -2.00
C TRP A 14 -10.21 -10.56 -2.73
N ASN A 15 -9.73 -11.76 -2.42
CA ASN A 15 -10.18 -12.99 -3.05
C ASN A 15 -11.50 -13.46 -2.43
N GLU A 16 -12.58 -13.36 -3.20
CA GLU A 16 -13.93 -13.76 -2.77
C GLU A 16 -14.03 -15.25 -2.42
N GLN A 17 -13.27 -16.12 -3.10
CA GLN A 17 -13.25 -17.55 -2.79
C GLN A 17 -12.61 -17.81 -1.44
N ASN A 18 -11.45 -17.20 -1.16
CA ASN A 18 -10.81 -17.30 0.15
C ASN A 18 -11.74 -16.78 1.25
N ALA A 19 -12.44 -15.67 0.99
CA ALA A 19 -13.39 -15.07 1.93
C ALA A 19 -14.58 -16.01 2.20
N ALA A 20 -15.15 -16.61 1.16
CA ALA A 20 -16.21 -17.61 1.28
C ALA A 20 -15.74 -18.86 2.04
N ASP A 21 -14.56 -19.39 1.72
CA ASP A 21 -13.99 -20.58 2.36
C ASP A 21 -13.69 -20.36 3.86
N MET A 22 -13.37 -19.11 4.24
CA MET A 22 -13.10 -18.72 5.62
C MET A 22 -14.34 -18.16 6.36
N GLU A 23 -15.49 -18.04 5.70
CA GLU A 23 -16.68 -17.37 6.21
C GLU A 23 -16.41 -15.93 6.69
N MET A 24 -15.60 -15.19 5.92
CA MET A 24 -15.19 -13.81 6.21
C MET A 24 -15.68 -12.83 5.13
N PRO A 25 -15.89 -11.54 5.45
CA PRO A 25 -16.18 -10.53 4.45
C PRO A 25 -14.93 -10.17 3.62
N VAL A 26 -15.15 -9.64 2.42
CA VAL A 26 -14.09 -9.04 1.58
C VAL A 26 -13.95 -7.55 1.92
N PRO A 27 -12.72 -7.01 2.09
CA PRO A 27 -11.45 -7.76 2.10
C PRO A 27 -11.24 -8.57 3.38
N ILE A 28 -10.58 -9.72 3.25
CA ILE A 28 -10.02 -10.42 4.41
C ILE A 28 -8.84 -9.59 4.90
N VAL A 29 -8.93 -9.11 6.15
CA VAL A 29 -7.88 -8.36 6.82
C VAL A 29 -7.50 -9.09 8.09
N MET A 30 -6.26 -9.59 8.15
CA MET A 30 -5.83 -10.42 9.26
C MET A 30 -4.37 -10.16 9.66
N GLN A 31 -4.13 -10.15 10.97
CA GLN A 31 -2.81 -9.89 11.52
C GLN A 31 -1.92 -11.14 11.40
N MET A 32 -0.68 -10.99 10.94
CA MET A 32 0.25 -12.10 10.75
C MET A 32 1.63 -11.80 11.35
N PRO A 33 2.29 -12.77 12.01
CA PRO A 33 3.65 -12.59 12.49
C PRO A 33 4.64 -12.51 11.31
N LEU A 34 5.56 -11.55 11.35
CA LEU A 34 6.59 -11.38 10.34
C LEU A 34 7.91 -11.99 10.78
N LEU A 35 8.52 -12.78 9.91
CA LEU A 35 9.88 -13.24 10.11
C LEU A 35 10.84 -12.05 9.96
N TRP A 36 11.52 -11.63 11.04
CA TRP A 36 12.48 -10.51 11.04
C TRP A 36 13.49 -10.55 9.88
N GLY A 37 13.89 -11.75 9.46
CA GLY A 37 14.82 -11.94 8.35
C GLY A 37 14.33 -11.33 7.03
N GLY A 38 13.01 -11.30 6.81
CA GLY A 38 12.39 -10.81 5.59
C GLY A 38 12.22 -9.29 5.53
N LEU A 39 11.86 -8.63 6.64
CA LEU A 39 11.51 -7.19 6.62
C LEU A 39 12.67 -6.28 6.20
N SER A 40 13.90 -6.70 6.49
CA SER A 40 15.12 -6.00 6.09
C SER A 40 15.54 -6.26 4.63
N ASP A 41 14.95 -7.26 3.97
CA ASP A 41 15.23 -7.58 2.58
C ASP A 41 14.41 -6.67 1.66
N SER A 42 15.06 -5.59 1.20
CA SER A 42 14.45 -4.64 0.27
C SER A 42 14.05 -5.24 -1.08
N LYS A 43 14.36 -6.52 -1.35
CA LYS A 43 13.93 -7.21 -2.57
C LYS A 43 12.55 -7.85 -2.44
N LEU A 44 12.09 -8.11 -1.22
CA LEU A 44 10.79 -8.72 -0.95
C LEU A 44 9.72 -7.68 -0.62
N TRP A 45 10.15 -6.49 -0.20
CA TRP A 45 9.28 -5.45 0.30
C TRP A 45 9.37 -4.20 -0.56
N ASP A 46 8.25 -3.87 -1.18
CA ASP A 46 8.09 -2.66 -1.97
C ASP A 46 7.51 -1.53 -1.12
N PRO A 47 8.03 -0.30 -1.23
CA PRO A 47 7.52 0.83 -0.47
C PRO A 47 6.17 1.32 -1.02
N LEU A 48 5.35 1.91 -0.15
CA LEU A 48 4.12 2.62 -0.53
C LEU A 48 4.33 4.14 -0.36
N PRO A 49 4.69 4.89 -1.40
CA PRO A 49 5.14 6.28 -1.28
C PRO A 49 4.11 7.23 -0.63
N LEU A 50 2.82 7.00 -0.90
CA LEU A 50 1.72 7.76 -0.30
C LEU A 50 1.78 7.74 1.23
N THR A 51 2.07 6.58 1.81
CA THR A 51 2.10 6.42 3.26
C THR A 51 3.22 7.25 3.88
N ALA A 52 4.41 7.28 3.27
CA ALA A 52 5.52 8.08 3.76
C ALA A 52 5.15 9.58 3.87
N ARG A 53 4.29 10.07 2.98
CA ARG A 53 3.75 11.43 3.02
C ARG A 53 2.80 11.66 4.19
N LEU A 54 2.08 10.62 4.61
CA LEU A 54 1.22 10.60 5.80
C LEU A 54 1.99 10.46 7.13
N GLY A 55 3.32 10.45 7.10
CA GLY A 55 4.16 10.46 8.30
C GLY A 55 4.56 9.07 8.82
N PHE A 56 4.20 7.99 8.13
CA PHE A 56 4.62 6.62 8.44
C PHE A 56 4.91 5.88 7.14
N SER A 57 5.90 4.99 7.10
CA SER A 57 6.21 4.28 5.86
C SER A 57 5.67 2.86 5.92
N LEU A 58 4.66 2.54 5.12
CA LEU A 58 4.28 1.15 4.85
C LEU A 58 5.12 0.57 3.73
N ARG A 59 5.28 -0.74 3.81
CA ARG A 59 5.77 -1.58 2.74
C ARG A 59 4.78 -2.72 2.54
N TYR A 60 4.75 -3.25 1.34
CA TYR A 60 4.02 -4.47 1.05
C TYR A 60 4.96 -5.54 0.52
N MET A 61 4.64 -6.80 0.80
CA MET A 61 5.18 -7.93 0.06
C MET A 61 4.03 -8.67 -0.61
N ARG A 62 4.29 -9.18 -1.82
CA ARG A 62 3.37 -10.08 -2.50
C ARG A 62 3.27 -11.38 -1.71
N PHE A 63 2.04 -11.82 -1.45
CA PHE A 63 1.76 -13.12 -0.86
C PHE A 63 1.33 -14.08 -1.96
N GLU A 64 2.26 -14.95 -2.37
CA GLU A 64 1.96 -16.07 -3.26
C GLU A 64 1.86 -17.33 -2.39
N PRO A 65 0.67 -17.90 -2.19
CA PRO A 65 0.56 -19.11 -1.39
C PRO A 65 1.18 -20.27 -2.17
N ALA A 66 2.33 -20.76 -1.72
CA ALA A 66 3.12 -21.81 -2.38
C ALA A 66 2.34 -23.12 -2.65
N ALA A 67 1.23 -23.35 -1.94
CA ALA A 67 0.38 -24.51 -2.12
C ALA A 67 -0.51 -24.47 -3.38
N PHE A 68 -0.63 -23.33 -4.07
CA PHE A 68 -1.62 -23.13 -5.13
C PHE A 68 -1.03 -22.86 -6.52
N GLU A 69 0.27 -23.11 -6.74
CA GLU A 69 0.91 -22.92 -8.06
C GLU A 69 0.24 -23.71 -9.21
N PHE A 70 -0.56 -24.73 -8.90
CA PHE A 70 -1.17 -25.62 -9.90
C PHE A 70 -2.60 -25.28 -10.31
N LEU A 71 -3.26 -24.31 -9.67
CA LEU A 71 -4.64 -23.93 -10.01
C LEU A 71 -4.70 -22.48 -10.51
N PRO A 72 -5.32 -22.22 -11.69
CA PRO A 72 -5.57 -20.86 -12.14
C PRO A 72 -6.59 -20.21 -11.19
N MET A 73 -6.09 -19.49 -10.21
CA MET A 73 -6.93 -18.70 -9.30
C MET A 73 -7.44 -17.46 -10.05
N PRO A 74 -8.75 -17.12 -9.93
CA PRO A 74 -9.25 -15.87 -10.44
C PRO A 74 -8.46 -14.71 -9.81
N ARG A 75 -8.08 -13.76 -10.65
CA ARG A 75 -7.26 -12.59 -10.33
C ARG A 75 -8.21 -11.47 -9.93
N PHE A 76 -8.18 -11.10 -8.65
CA PHE A 76 -9.05 -10.05 -8.10
C PHE A 76 -8.23 -8.79 -7.82
N ALA A 77 -8.68 -7.65 -8.33
CA ALA A 77 -7.99 -6.39 -8.10
C ALA A 77 -7.99 -6.04 -6.59
N ASN A 78 -6.80 -5.95 -6.00
CA ASN A 78 -6.63 -5.59 -4.60
C ASN A 78 -6.89 -4.09 -4.42
N GLN A 79 -8.12 -3.72 -4.06
CA GLN A 79 -8.51 -2.30 -4.00
C GLN A 79 -7.72 -1.54 -2.93
N THR A 80 -7.37 -2.20 -1.81
CA THR A 80 -6.54 -1.59 -0.77
C THR A 80 -5.15 -1.27 -1.29
N LEU A 81 -4.50 -2.16 -2.06
CA LEU A 81 -3.20 -1.86 -2.67
C LEU A 81 -3.30 -0.78 -3.74
N ARG A 82 -4.36 -0.80 -4.55
CA ARG A 82 -4.62 0.27 -5.53
C ARG A 82 -4.71 1.63 -4.84
N LEU A 83 -5.48 1.73 -3.75
CA LEU A 83 -5.63 2.95 -2.96
C LEU A 83 -4.30 3.40 -2.32
N LEU A 84 -3.60 2.49 -1.66
CA LEU A 84 -2.33 2.79 -0.97
C LEU A 84 -1.17 3.09 -1.92
N SER A 85 -1.26 2.66 -3.19
CA SER A 85 -0.25 2.90 -4.22
C SER A 85 -0.56 4.10 -5.10
N ILE A 86 -1.58 4.91 -4.79
CA ILE A 86 -1.88 6.12 -5.56
C ILE A 86 -0.68 7.06 -5.56
N ASN A 87 -0.30 7.49 -6.77
CA ASN A 87 0.75 8.48 -6.93
C ASN A 87 0.22 9.88 -6.55
N VAL A 88 0.84 10.48 -5.53
CA VAL A 88 0.51 11.83 -5.05
C VAL A 88 1.61 12.85 -5.32
N GLU A 89 2.54 12.55 -6.21
CA GLU A 89 3.56 13.50 -6.65
C GLU A 89 2.93 14.50 -7.63
N THR A 90 2.86 15.78 -7.23
CA THR A 90 2.16 16.85 -7.97
C THR A 90 2.69 17.04 -9.38
N ALA A 91 4.01 16.89 -9.58
CA ALA A 91 4.66 17.01 -10.88
C ALA A 91 4.52 15.76 -11.77
N SER A 92 3.89 14.69 -11.27
CA SER A 92 3.85 13.41 -11.97
C SER A 92 2.68 13.31 -12.95
N LYS A 93 2.96 12.86 -14.17
CA LYS A 93 1.93 12.59 -15.19
C LYS A 93 0.96 11.46 -14.81
N THR A 94 1.31 10.68 -13.79
CA THR A 94 0.48 9.60 -13.26
C THR A 94 -0.15 9.96 -11.92
N PHE A 95 -0.22 11.25 -11.56
CA PHE A 95 -0.93 11.70 -10.36
C PHE A 95 -2.34 11.11 -10.29
N GLY A 96 -2.75 10.68 -9.11
CA GLY A 96 -4.06 10.06 -8.87
C GLY A 96 -4.17 8.61 -9.38
N LYS A 97 -3.21 8.12 -10.16
CA LYS A 97 -3.22 6.74 -10.65
C LYS A 97 -2.53 5.81 -9.65
N PRO A 98 -3.07 4.59 -9.44
CA PRO A 98 -2.36 3.56 -8.69
C PRO A 98 -1.05 3.22 -9.40
N GLN A 99 0.06 3.19 -8.66
CA GLN A 99 1.37 2.77 -9.17
C GLN A 99 1.46 1.26 -9.30
N VAL A 100 0.64 0.53 -8.54
CA VAL A 100 0.59 -0.92 -8.54
C VAL A 100 -0.85 -1.33 -8.81
N ASP A 101 -1.09 -1.89 -9.98
CA ASP A 101 -2.30 -2.65 -10.25
C ASP A 101 -1.98 -4.11 -9.96
N ALA A 102 -2.58 -4.65 -8.91
CA ALA A 102 -2.22 -5.94 -8.35
C ALA A 102 -3.46 -6.79 -8.17
N ASP A 103 -3.36 -8.00 -8.69
CA ASP A 103 -4.34 -9.06 -8.62
C ASP A 103 -3.96 -10.14 -7.60
N PHE A 104 -3.28 -9.72 -6.53
CA PHE A 104 -2.69 -10.62 -5.54
C PHE A 104 -3.00 -10.19 -4.10
N ASP A 105 -2.91 -11.18 -3.21
CA ASP A 105 -2.91 -10.97 -1.77
C ASP A 105 -1.58 -10.33 -1.36
N MET A 106 -1.62 -9.43 -0.39
CA MET A 106 -0.44 -8.72 0.06
C MET A 106 -0.32 -8.74 1.58
N ILE A 107 0.91 -8.67 2.07
CA ILE A 107 1.18 -8.42 3.49
C ILE A 107 1.72 -7.01 3.61
N LEU A 108 1.07 -6.19 4.44
CA LEU A 108 1.50 -4.85 4.81
C LEU A 108 2.32 -4.88 6.10
N ALA A 109 3.36 -4.06 6.16
CA ALA A 109 4.17 -3.87 7.36
C ALA A 109 4.68 -2.43 7.48
N LEU A 110 4.90 -1.98 8.71
CA LEU A 110 5.59 -0.71 8.96
C LEU A 110 7.10 -0.86 8.68
N ALA A 111 7.66 0.10 7.97
CA ALA A 111 9.07 0.11 7.59
C ALA A 111 10.02 0.30 8.78
N ASP A 112 9.51 0.75 9.94
CA ASP A 112 10.27 0.86 11.18
C ASP A 112 10.27 -0.43 12.02
N GLY A 113 9.54 -1.45 11.57
CA GLY A 113 9.43 -2.75 12.22
C GLY A 113 8.59 -2.74 13.49
N LYS A 114 7.70 -1.75 13.67
CA LYS A 114 6.62 -1.81 14.66
C LYS A 114 5.48 -2.69 14.15
N ASP A 115 4.63 -3.09 15.09
CA ASP A 115 3.43 -3.86 14.79
C ASP A 115 2.43 -3.01 13.99
N LEU A 116 1.91 -3.59 12.92
CA LEU A 116 0.78 -3.07 12.18
C LEU A 116 -0.46 -3.88 12.59
N GLU A 117 -1.47 -3.21 13.13
CA GLU A 117 -2.77 -3.80 13.45
C GLU A 117 -3.74 -3.68 12.27
N THR A 118 -4.72 -4.57 12.20
CA THR A 118 -5.78 -4.55 11.16
C THR A 118 -6.54 -3.23 11.15
N LYS A 119 -6.82 -2.69 12.34
CA LYS A 119 -7.50 -1.41 12.55
C LYS A 119 -6.70 -0.22 11.99
N HIS A 120 -5.37 -0.28 11.96
CA HIS A 120 -4.58 0.77 11.29
C HIS A 120 -4.90 0.82 9.81
N VAL A 121 -4.94 -0.34 9.14
CA VAL A 121 -5.22 -0.44 7.70
C VAL A 121 -6.63 0.07 7.41
N GLU A 122 -7.60 -0.30 8.24
CA GLU A 122 -8.99 0.17 8.13
C GLU A 122 -9.10 1.70 8.18
N VAL A 123 -8.50 2.35 9.20
CA VAL A 123 -8.54 3.82 9.32
C VAL A 123 -7.85 4.50 8.15
N ILE A 124 -6.69 3.99 7.73
CA ILE A 124 -5.93 4.57 6.61
C ILE A 124 -6.77 4.48 5.32
N GLU A 125 -7.39 3.34 5.07
CA GLU A 125 -8.25 3.16 3.90
C GLU A 125 -9.45 4.12 3.93
N GLN A 126 -10.12 4.25 5.08
CA GLN A 126 -11.26 5.17 5.20
C GLN A 126 -10.86 6.64 5.05
N PHE A 127 -9.71 7.04 5.62
CA PHE A 127 -9.18 8.38 5.45
C PHE A 127 -8.88 8.67 3.98
N LEU A 128 -8.17 7.78 3.31
CA LEU A 128 -7.81 7.96 1.91
C LEU A 128 -9.05 7.99 1.01
N ARG A 129 -10.06 7.14 1.25
CA ARG A 129 -11.33 7.19 0.52
C ARG A 129 -12.09 8.50 0.74
N THR A 130 -11.99 9.10 1.92
CA THR A 130 -12.64 10.38 2.22
C THR A 130 -11.89 11.54 1.55
N GLU A 131 -10.57 11.57 1.63
CA GLU A 131 -9.77 12.71 1.16
C GLU A 131 -9.48 12.69 -0.35
N LEU A 132 -9.37 11.49 -0.94
CA LEU A 132 -9.12 11.29 -2.37
C LEU A 132 -10.38 11.23 -3.21
N ARG A 133 -11.58 11.34 -2.63
CA ARG A 133 -12.80 11.51 -3.42
C ARG A 133 -12.59 12.73 -4.34
N PRO A 134 -12.53 12.53 -5.67
CA PRO A 134 -12.56 13.65 -6.60
C PRO A 134 -13.88 14.35 -6.30
N GLY A 135 -13.80 15.63 -5.94
CA GLY A 135 -14.88 16.37 -5.28
C GLY A 135 -16.25 15.92 -5.77
N ASP A 136 -17.00 15.27 -4.87
CA ASP A 136 -18.41 15.01 -5.06
C ASP A 136 -19.05 16.39 -5.33
N SER A 137 -19.15 16.77 -6.60
CA SER A 137 -20.37 17.39 -7.08
C SER A 137 -21.43 16.32 -6.82
N ILE A 138 -22.03 16.41 -5.63
CA ILE A 138 -23.24 15.73 -5.24
C ILE A 138 -24.31 16.24 -6.20
N ASP A 139 -24.31 15.71 -7.42
CA ASP A 139 -25.52 15.43 -8.16
C ASP A 139 -25.99 14.07 -7.63
N GLU A 140 -26.29 14.00 -6.33
CA GLU A 140 -27.35 13.09 -5.84
C GLU A 140 -28.67 13.68 -6.35
N ASP A 141 -28.83 13.73 -7.68
CA ASP A 141 -30.14 13.62 -8.28
C ASP A 141 -30.56 12.18 -8.00
N GLU A 142 -31.03 11.97 -6.77
CA GLU A 142 -32.03 10.98 -6.42
C GLU A 142 -33.27 11.24 -7.29
N ASN A 143 -33.14 10.92 -8.56
CA ASN A 143 -34.23 10.78 -9.50
C ASN A 143 -34.28 9.31 -9.91
N ILE A 144 -34.41 8.45 -8.90
CA ILE A 144 -35.05 7.15 -9.05
C ILE A 144 -36.53 7.42 -8.77
N ASP A 145 -37.15 8.15 -9.70
CA ASP A 145 -38.58 8.07 -9.88
C ASP A 145 -38.87 6.63 -10.32
N ASP A 146 -39.75 5.99 -9.55
CA ASP A 146 -40.47 4.76 -9.86
C ASP A 146 -40.95 4.77 -11.32
N ALA A 147 -40.17 4.18 -12.23
CA ALA A 147 -40.59 3.90 -13.59
C ALA A 147 -40.75 2.38 -13.73
N GLU A 148 -42.00 1.95 -13.56
CA GLU A 148 -42.48 0.62 -13.94
C GLU A 148 -42.08 0.31 -15.39
N GLU A 149 -41.21 -0.70 -15.60
CA GLU A 149 -40.81 -1.17 -16.93
C GLU A 149 -42.00 -1.84 -17.64
N GLU A 150 -42.51 -1.20 -18.70
CA GLU A 150 -43.11 -1.91 -19.83
C GLU A 150 -42.01 -2.50 -20.72
N VAL A 151 -42.11 -3.81 -20.95
CA VAL A 151 -41.23 -4.61 -21.80
C VAL A 151 -41.42 -4.24 -23.28
N VAL A 152 -40.42 -3.61 -23.89
CA VAL A 152 -40.39 -3.40 -25.35
C VAL A 152 -39.09 -3.97 -25.93
N ASP A 153 -39.26 -5.06 -26.68
CA ASP A 153 -38.25 -5.72 -27.53
C ASP A 153 -37.74 -4.74 -28.61
N SER A 154 -36.45 -4.40 -28.60
CA SER A 154 -35.80 -3.76 -29.75
C SER A 154 -34.30 -4.09 -29.88
N PRO A 155 -33.78 -4.13 -31.12
CA PRO A 155 -32.56 -4.85 -31.48
C PRO A 155 -31.27 -4.03 -31.30
N PRO A 156 -30.09 -4.69 -31.27
CA PRO A 156 -28.83 -4.05 -30.91
C PRO A 156 -28.18 -3.33 -32.09
N GLU A 157 -28.14 -1.99 -32.06
CA GLU A 157 -27.34 -1.21 -33.01
C GLU A 157 -25.99 -0.78 -32.43
N SER A 158 -24.95 -1.28 -33.11
CA SER A 158 -23.60 -0.77 -33.34
C SER A 158 -22.93 0.17 -32.31
N SER A 159 -21.87 -0.39 -31.72
CA SER A 159 -20.87 0.25 -30.86
C SER A 159 -20.14 1.43 -31.53
N ALA A 160 -20.44 2.65 -31.11
CA ALA A 160 -19.51 3.77 -31.18
C ALA A 160 -18.61 3.72 -29.94
N ARG A 161 -17.32 3.40 -30.13
CA ARG A 161 -16.29 3.53 -29.09
C ARG A 161 -16.08 5.01 -28.82
N GLY A 162 -16.80 5.54 -27.82
CA GLY A 162 -16.54 6.88 -27.30
C GLY A 162 -15.12 6.92 -26.75
N ASP A 163 -14.31 7.84 -27.25
CA ASP A 163 -13.02 8.20 -26.66
C ASP A 163 -13.26 8.56 -25.20
N VAL A 164 -12.85 7.67 -24.31
CA VAL A 164 -12.83 7.90 -22.86
C VAL A 164 -11.79 8.99 -22.65
N ASN A 165 -12.26 10.22 -22.63
CA ASN A 165 -11.51 11.38 -22.19
C ASN A 165 -11.10 11.07 -20.75
N SER A 166 -9.89 10.51 -20.58
CA SER A 166 -9.32 10.28 -19.27
C SER A 166 -9.05 11.65 -18.70
N ASP A 167 -9.99 12.11 -17.89
CA ASP A 167 -10.07 13.45 -17.35
C ASP A 167 -8.74 13.81 -16.68
N ILE A 168 -7.99 14.71 -17.31
CA ILE A 168 -6.76 15.23 -16.74
C ILE A 168 -7.23 16.18 -15.64
N MET A 169 -7.19 15.74 -14.38
CA MET A 169 -7.48 16.59 -13.23
C MET A 169 -6.67 17.89 -13.34
N ALA A 170 -7.34 19.02 -13.11
CA ALA A 170 -6.66 20.31 -13.18
C ALA A 170 -5.57 20.37 -12.09
N GLU A 171 -4.41 20.96 -12.41
CA GLU A 171 -3.26 21.07 -11.49
C GLU A 171 -3.64 21.68 -10.12
N ALA A 172 -4.59 22.63 -10.11
CA ALA A 172 -5.11 23.21 -8.87
C ALA A 172 -5.86 22.19 -7.98
N GLN A 173 -6.63 21.26 -8.56
CA GLN A 173 -7.31 20.20 -7.81
C GLN A 173 -6.30 19.20 -7.23
N ILE A 174 -5.24 18.93 -7.97
CA ILE A 174 -4.13 18.06 -7.54
C ILE A 174 -3.47 18.65 -6.30
N GLU A 175 -3.12 19.94 -6.32
CA GLU A 175 -2.53 20.64 -5.18
C GLU A 175 -3.47 20.67 -3.97
N GLU A 176 -4.77 20.88 -4.19
CA GLU A 176 -5.75 20.87 -3.11
C GLU A 176 -5.83 19.50 -2.42
N ILE A 177 -5.99 18.41 -3.19
CA ILE A 177 -6.01 17.04 -2.66
C ILE A 177 -4.74 16.76 -1.86
N VAL A 178 -3.60 17.12 -2.45
CA VAL A 178 -2.29 16.94 -1.83
C VAL A 178 -2.15 17.71 -0.51
N ALA A 179 -2.73 18.92 -0.42
CA ALA A 179 -2.76 19.71 0.81
C ALA A 179 -3.69 19.12 1.88
N ARG A 180 -4.61 18.21 1.53
CA ARG A 180 -5.44 17.48 2.49
C ARG A 180 -4.79 16.20 3.01
N ILE A 181 -3.86 15.61 2.26
CA ILE A 181 -3.16 14.38 2.64
C ILE A 181 -1.92 14.74 3.47
N THR A 182 -2.13 15.13 4.72
CA THR A 182 -1.06 15.44 5.67
C THR A 182 -1.06 14.49 6.88
N PRO A 183 0.10 14.31 7.54
CA PRO A 183 0.19 13.50 8.76
C PRO A 183 -0.75 14.01 9.87
N GLU A 184 -0.88 15.32 10.01
CA GLU A 184 -1.69 15.95 11.06
C GLU A 184 -3.18 15.68 10.84
N LYS A 185 -3.64 15.74 9.59
CA LYS A 185 -5.03 15.45 9.23
C LYS A 185 -5.37 13.98 9.46
N LEU A 186 -4.51 13.06 9.04
CA LEU A 186 -4.74 11.64 9.30
C LEU A 186 -4.66 11.33 10.80
N ALA A 187 -3.76 11.96 11.56
CA ALA A 187 -3.71 11.78 13.01
C ALA A 187 -4.99 12.25 13.69
N ALA A 188 -5.53 13.42 13.29
CA ALA A 188 -6.80 13.91 13.79
C ALA A 188 -7.98 13.00 13.40
N PHE A 189 -8.05 12.59 12.13
CA PHE A 189 -9.05 11.64 11.65
C PHE A 189 -8.99 10.31 12.41
N PHE A 190 -7.79 9.83 12.73
CA PHE A 190 -7.60 8.59 13.47
C PHE A 190 -8.22 8.68 14.88
N GLU A 191 -7.99 9.75 15.63
CA GLU A 191 -8.57 9.91 16.97
C GLU A 191 -10.10 10.05 16.92
N GLU A 192 -10.64 10.76 15.92
CA GLU A 192 -12.08 10.85 15.70
C GLU A 192 -12.68 9.48 15.36
N TYR A 193 -12.09 8.78 14.39
CA TYR A 193 -12.53 7.46 13.96
C TYR A 193 -12.47 6.45 15.10
N LYS A 194 -11.39 6.47 15.89
CA LYS A 194 -11.22 5.65 17.09
C LYS A 194 -12.30 5.96 18.12
N THR A 195 -12.59 7.23 18.39
CA THR A 195 -13.63 7.64 19.36
C THR A 195 -15.01 7.17 18.91
N LYS A 196 -15.34 7.33 17.62
CA LYS A 196 -16.62 6.89 17.03
C LYS A 196 -16.79 5.37 17.13
N ASN A 197 -15.75 4.62 16.81
CA ASN A 197 -15.80 3.16 16.78
C ASN A 197 -15.58 2.48 18.14
N ALA A 198 -15.03 3.19 19.14
CA ALA A 198 -14.91 2.69 20.51
C ALA A 198 -16.27 2.37 21.16
N LEU A 199 -17.36 2.99 20.69
CA LEU A 199 -18.72 2.66 21.11
C LEU A 199 -19.21 1.32 20.54
N ALA A 200 -18.76 0.98 19.33
CA ALA A 200 -19.15 -0.25 18.64
C ALA A 200 -18.28 -1.46 19.03
N SER A 201 -17.00 -1.23 19.30
CA SER A 201 -16.07 -2.27 19.73
C SER A 201 -15.04 -1.73 20.72
N SER A 202 -14.96 -2.39 21.89
CA SER A 202 -14.01 -2.06 22.96
C SER A 202 -12.55 -2.22 22.54
N GLU A 203 -12.29 -2.98 21.48
CA GLU A 203 -10.95 -3.20 20.98
C GLU A 203 -10.31 -1.92 20.42
N TRP A 204 -11.10 -0.94 19.99
CA TRP A 204 -10.60 0.35 19.52
C TRP A 204 -9.92 1.16 20.63
N GLY A 205 -10.26 0.93 21.90
CA GLY A 205 -9.68 1.67 23.03
C GLY A 205 -8.17 1.51 23.17
N ASN A 206 -7.63 0.36 22.72
CA ASN A 206 -6.22 0.00 22.89
C ASN A 206 -5.35 0.22 21.64
N VAL A 207 -5.94 0.67 20.53
CA VAL A 207 -5.20 0.85 19.27
C VAL A 207 -4.39 2.14 19.35
N ASP A 208 -3.09 2.02 19.20
CA ASP A 208 -2.20 3.18 19.17
C ASP A 208 -2.29 3.90 17.81
N ASN A 209 -2.11 5.21 17.80
CA ASN A 209 -2.06 5.95 16.54
C ASN A 209 -0.76 5.59 15.79
N PRO A 210 -0.83 5.08 14.54
CA PRO A 210 0.36 4.71 13.78
C PRO A 210 1.19 5.95 13.40
N ILE A 211 0.57 7.13 13.37
CA ILE A 211 1.25 8.42 13.20
C ILE A 211 1.72 8.88 14.56
N GLN A 212 2.92 8.47 14.92
CA GLN A 212 3.59 9.06 16.07
C GLN A 212 4.41 10.25 15.59
N PRO A 213 4.33 11.41 16.29
CA PRO A 213 5.21 12.52 15.99
C PRO A 213 6.65 12.02 16.08
N ILE A 214 7.46 12.48 15.12
CA ILE A 214 8.88 12.13 15.10
C ILE A 214 9.49 12.59 16.41
N ALA A 215 9.92 11.64 17.24
CA ALA A 215 10.43 11.88 18.57
C ALA A 215 11.76 11.18 18.79
N CYS A 216 12.54 11.69 19.74
CA CYS A 216 13.75 11.04 20.20
C CYS A 216 13.42 9.67 20.82
N GLU A 217 14.05 8.61 20.34
CA GLU A 217 13.77 7.25 20.83
C GLU A 217 14.14 7.07 22.31
N ALA A 218 15.09 7.86 22.83
CA ALA A 218 15.54 7.77 24.22
C ALA A 218 14.72 8.61 25.18
N CYS A 219 14.49 9.89 24.88
CA CYS A 219 13.81 10.83 25.79
C CYS A 219 12.35 11.12 25.41
N ARG A 220 11.86 10.56 24.30
CA ARG A 220 10.48 10.70 23.76
C ARG A 220 10.05 12.13 23.47
N LYS A 221 10.97 13.10 23.50
CA LYS A 221 10.68 14.49 23.12
C LYS A 221 10.52 14.61 21.60
N PRO A 222 9.49 15.32 21.13
CA PRO A 222 9.26 15.51 19.69
C PRO A 222 10.34 16.40 19.07
N GLU A 223 10.55 16.23 17.77
CA GLU A 223 11.45 17.07 16.94
C GLU A 223 11.10 18.57 17.06
N ALA A 224 9.81 18.90 17.24
CA ALA A 224 9.35 20.28 17.44
C ALA A 224 9.96 20.96 18.69
N GLU A 225 10.27 20.22 19.76
CA GLU A 225 10.84 20.79 21.00
C GLU A 225 12.37 20.90 20.94
N LYS A 226 13.03 19.92 20.32
CA LYS A 226 14.50 19.76 20.36
C LYS A 226 15.21 20.20 19.09
N GLY A 227 14.48 20.51 18.03
CA GLY A 227 15.03 20.76 16.70
C GLY A 227 15.41 19.47 15.99
N ALA A 228 16.16 19.60 14.88
CA ALA A 228 16.50 18.50 13.98
C ALA A 228 17.13 17.31 14.70
N LEU A 229 16.48 16.14 14.64
CA LEU A 229 16.97 14.94 15.33
C LEU A 229 18.03 14.21 14.50
N MET A 230 19.09 13.74 15.16
CA MET A 230 20.13 12.90 14.57
C MET A 230 19.60 11.48 14.29
N VAL A 231 19.78 11.00 13.07
CA VAL A 231 19.39 9.64 12.69
C VAL A 231 20.50 8.64 13.04
N CYS A 232 20.14 7.44 13.51
CA CYS A 232 21.10 6.35 13.69
C CYS A 232 21.84 6.02 12.38
N SER A 233 23.17 6.09 12.39
CA SER A 233 23.99 5.87 11.19
C SER A 233 23.93 4.43 10.66
N ALA A 234 23.58 3.46 11.50
CA ALA A 234 23.55 2.05 11.13
C ALA A 234 22.24 1.63 10.47
N CYS A 235 21.09 1.88 11.11
CA CYS A 235 19.78 1.49 10.57
C CYS A 235 19.07 2.61 9.80
N LYS A 236 19.39 3.87 10.07
CA LYS A 236 18.71 5.07 9.52
C LYS A 236 17.21 5.20 9.84
N VAL A 237 16.71 4.45 10.83
CA VAL A 237 15.29 4.43 11.22
C VAL A 237 15.05 5.28 12.46
N VAL A 238 15.75 4.99 13.56
CA VAL A 238 15.55 5.70 14.83
C VAL A 238 16.26 7.06 14.85
N LYS A 239 15.65 8.03 15.52
CA LYS A 239 16.15 9.39 15.67
C LYS A 239 16.40 9.77 17.14
N TYR A 240 17.36 10.66 17.36
CA TYR A 240 17.81 11.10 18.70
C TYR A 240 18.08 12.60 18.72
N CYS A 241 17.81 13.28 19.83
CA CYS A 241 18.10 14.72 19.92
C CYS A 241 19.61 15.02 20.02
N ASP A 242 20.38 14.15 20.67
CA ASP A 242 21.82 14.33 20.91
C ASP A 242 22.55 12.98 21.06
N LYS A 243 23.88 13.04 21.21
CA LYS A 243 24.74 11.85 21.32
C LYS A 243 24.51 11.09 22.62
N GLU A 244 24.05 11.75 23.68
CA GLU A 244 23.78 11.12 24.97
C GLU A 244 22.52 10.26 24.88
N CYS A 245 21.44 10.81 24.33
CA CYS A 245 20.22 10.08 23.99
C CYS A 245 20.50 8.95 23.01
N GLN A 246 21.34 9.16 22.00
CA GLN A 246 21.76 8.09 21.11
C GLN A 246 22.45 6.96 21.86
N LYS A 247 23.38 7.26 22.79
CA LYS A 247 24.10 6.25 23.57
C LYS A 247 23.15 5.47 24.50
N GLN A 248 22.23 6.17 25.18
CA GLN A 248 21.22 5.57 26.06
C GLN A 248 20.25 4.67 25.27
N GLY A 249 19.69 5.19 24.18
CA GLY A 249 18.78 4.43 23.33
C GLY A 249 19.46 3.32 22.54
N CYS A 250 20.78 3.39 22.32
CA CYS A 250 21.53 2.38 21.57
C CYS A 250 21.43 0.99 22.22
N GLU A 251 21.43 0.91 23.56
CA GLU A 251 21.38 -0.38 24.26
C GLU A 251 20.06 -1.11 24.00
N ALA A 252 18.93 -0.40 24.12
CA ALA A 252 17.60 -0.94 23.84
C ALA A 252 17.39 -1.25 22.36
N HIS A 253 17.84 -0.35 21.47
CA HIS A 253 17.62 -0.50 20.03
C HIS A 253 18.60 -1.46 19.35
N LYS A 254 19.73 -1.85 19.98
CA LYS A 254 20.82 -2.62 19.34
C LYS A 254 20.38 -3.89 18.63
N THR A 255 19.41 -4.62 19.20
CA THR A 255 18.86 -5.86 18.62
C THR A 255 18.13 -5.57 17.31
N ILE A 256 17.20 -4.60 17.35
CA ILE A 256 16.46 -4.12 16.18
C ILE A 256 17.40 -3.47 15.17
N CYS A 257 18.40 -2.71 15.63
CA CYS A 257 19.43 -2.08 14.80
C CYS A 257 20.12 -3.09 13.90
N LYS A 258 20.53 -4.23 14.47
CA LYS A 258 21.21 -5.30 13.74
C LYS A 258 20.31 -5.97 12.73
N ALA A 259 19.03 -6.15 13.05
CA ALA A 259 18.04 -6.71 12.14
C ALA A 259 17.74 -5.76 10.97
N MET A 260 17.59 -4.47 11.25
CA MET A 260 17.26 -3.43 10.26
C MET A 260 18.47 -2.92 9.47
N ARG A 261 19.69 -3.21 9.94
CA ARG A 261 20.89 -2.77 9.25
C ARG A 261 20.83 -3.30 7.82
N PRO A 262 20.78 -2.43 6.79
CA PRO A 262 20.80 -2.91 5.42
C PRO A 262 22.03 -3.81 5.29
N ARG A 263 21.85 -5.03 4.78
CA ARG A 263 22.95 -5.97 4.48
C ARG A 263 23.75 -5.44 3.28
N ASN A 264 24.19 -4.19 3.35
CA ASN A 264 25.04 -3.51 2.40
C ASN A 264 26.47 -4.00 2.57
N LYS A 265 26.72 -5.25 2.16
CA LYS A 265 28.08 -5.69 1.81
C LYS A 265 28.34 -5.64 0.31
N VAL A 266 27.35 -5.33 -0.53
CA VAL A 266 27.49 -5.42 -2.01
C VAL A 266 27.10 -4.15 -2.78
N PHE A 267 26.39 -3.19 -2.18
CA PHE A 267 25.73 -2.12 -2.95
C PHE A 267 26.41 -0.75 -3.03
N GLN A 268 27.56 -0.51 -2.36
CA GLN A 268 28.29 0.75 -2.56
C GLN A 268 29.04 0.83 -3.91
N ALA A 269 29.02 -0.21 -4.73
CA ALA A 269 29.63 -0.22 -6.05
C ALA A 269 28.66 0.10 -7.21
N ARG A 270 27.35 0.24 -6.95
CA ARG A 270 26.40 0.68 -7.98
C ARG A 270 25.95 2.10 -7.67
N ARG A 271 26.80 3.08 -8.02
CA ARG A 271 26.30 4.41 -8.34
C ARG A 271 25.25 4.22 -9.43
N PHE A 272 24.03 4.70 -9.19
CA PHE A 272 23.12 4.99 -10.30
C PHE A 272 23.90 5.94 -11.23
N PRO A 273 24.08 5.61 -12.53
CA PRO A 273 24.65 6.57 -13.46
C PRO A 273 23.81 7.84 -13.38
N SER A 274 24.46 9.00 -13.30
CA SER A 274 23.73 10.26 -13.33
C SER A 274 22.94 10.33 -14.64
N PRO A 275 21.79 11.02 -14.69
CA PRO A 275 20.97 11.15 -15.90
C PRO A 275 21.73 11.66 -17.14
N SER A 276 22.90 12.28 -16.95
CA SER A 276 23.80 12.71 -18.02
C SER A 276 24.56 11.58 -18.72
N GLU A 277 24.60 10.36 -18.16
CA GLU A 277 25.33 9.20 -18.70
C GLU A 277 24.39 8.13 -19.29
N ALA A 278 23.07 8.26 -19.09
CA ALA A 278 22.07 7.37 -19.67
C ALA A 278 21.76 7.78 -21.11
N GLY A 279 22.66 7.41 -22.03
CA GLY A 279 22.31 7.34 -23.44
C GLY A 279 21.06 6.47 -23.63
N ALA A 280 20.14 6.94 -24.47
CA ALA A 280 18.82 6.39 -24.84
C ALA A 280 18.72 4.84 -24.93
N ALA A 281 18.76 4.16 -23.78
CA ALA A 281 18.42 2.75 -23.67
C ALA A 281 16.95 2.68 -23.30
N THR A 282 16.13 2.28 -24.27
CA THR A 282 14.71 1.95 -24.08
C THR A 282 14.57 0.99 -22.91
N TYR A 283 13.88 1.44 -21.88
CA TYR A 283 13.43 0.64 -20.74
C TYR A 283 12.46 -0.42 -21.28
N VAL A 284 12.97 -1.61 -21.59
CA VAL A 284 12.14 -2.75 -21.97
C VAL A 284 11.60 -3.35 -20.69
N ASP A 285 10.28 -3.29 -20.57
CA ASP A 285 9.50 -3.78 -19.44
C ASP A 285 9.84 -5.25 -19.14
N ARG A 286 10.18 -5.54 -17.88
CA ARG A 286 10.53 -6.91 -17.43
C ARG A 286 9.29 -7.67 -16.93
N TYR A 287 8.11 -7.07 -16.95
CA TYR A 287 6.85 -7.76 -16.67
C TYR A 287 6.29 -8.32 -17.97
N GLY A 288 6.72 -9.54 -18.29
CA GLY A 288 6.27 -10.27 -19.46
C GLY A 288 4.76 -10.43 -19.47
N SER A 289 4.11 -9.86 -20.50
CA SER A 289 2.89 -10.39 -21.05
C SER A 289 3.16 -11.84 -21.49
N GLY A 290 2.73 -12.79 -20.66
CA GLY A 290 2.70 -14.20 -21.02
C GLY A 290 1.71 -14.39 -22.17
N GLU A 291 2.21 -14.32 -23.40
CA GLU A 291 1.47 -14.71 -24.59
C GLU A 291 1.27 -16.23 -24.52
N VAL A 292 0.04 -16.65 -24.17
CA VAL A 292 -0.37 -18.05 -24.18
C VAL A 292 -0.42 -18.51 -25.65
N GLN A 293 0.65 -19.15 -26.12
CA GLN A 293 0.60 -19.86 -27.40
C GLN A 293 -0.35 -21.05 -27.27
N VAL A 294 -1.57 -20.88 -27.77
CA VAL A 294 -2.51 -21.95 -28.05
C VAL A 294 -1.91 -22.85 -29.14
N LEU A 295 -1.35 -23.99 -28.75
CA LEU A 295 -0.96 -25.06 -29.65
C LEU A 295 -2.23 -25.68 -30.28
N LEU A 296 -2.67 -25.11 -31.40
CA LEU A 296 -3.62 -25.77 -32.30
C LEU A 296 -2.94 -27.00 -32.92
N ARG A 297 -3.21 -28.18 -32.37
CA ARG A 297 -2.91 -29.47 -33.01
C ARG A 297 -3.72 -29.58 -34.30
N ARG A 298 -3.06 -29.45 -35.45
CA ARG A 298 -3.58 -29.90 -36.74
C ARG A 298 -3.69 -31.42 -36.72
N SER A 299 -4.91 -31.94 -36.69
CA SER A 299 -5.25 -33.31 -37.03
C SER A 299 -4.91 -33.55 -38.50
N SER A 300 -3.90 -34.37 -38.75
CA SER A 300 -3.54 -34.85 -40.09
C SER A 300 -4.49 -35.98 -40.47
N SER A 301 -5.11 -35.84 -41.63
CA SER A 301 -5.93 -36.85 -42.30
C SER A 301 -5.11 -38.09 -42.65
N LEU A 302 -5.49 -39.24 -42.08
CA LEU A 302 -5.11 -40.54 -42.60
C LEU A 302 -6.06 -40.91 -43.74
N ALA A 303 -5.53 -40.91 -44.96
CA ALA A 303 -6.09 -41.66 -46.08
C ALA A 303 -5.78 -43.15 -45.88
N MET A 304 -6.80 -44.01 -45.99
CA MET A 304 -6.62 -45.45 -46.15
C MET A 304 -6.78 -45.83 -47.64
N PRO A 305 -5.99 -46.81 -48.14
CA PRO A 305 -6.20 -47.45 -49.43
C PRO A 305 -7.40 -48.41 -49.41
#